data_AF-A0A7W1QW27-F1
#
_entry.id   AF-A0A7W1QW27-F1
#
_cell.length_a   1.000
_cell.length_b   1.000
_cell.length_c   1.000
_cell.angle_alpha   90.00
_cell.angle_beta   90.00
_cell.angle_gamma   90.00
#
_symmetry.space_group_name_H-M   'P 1'
#
loop_
_entity.id
_entity.type
_entity.pdbx_description
1 polymer ?
#
loop_
_entity_poly.entity_id
_entity_poly.type
_entity_poly.pdbx_seq_one_letter_code
_entity_poly.pdbx_strand_id
1 'polypeptide(L)' 'NGYLERLPKDPWGRPYQYLNPGLKGEVDVYSFGADGQPGGSAIDADVGSWDL' A
#
# COMPACT_ATOMS: atom_id res chain seq x y z
N ASN A 1 -13.06 -16.79 12.74
CA ASN A 1 -13.71 -16.28 11.50
C ASN A 1 -13.42 -14.80 11.32
N GLY A 2 -12.28 -14.48 10.72
CA GLY A 2 -11.91 -13.11 10.36
C GLY A 2 -11.03 -13.19 9.11
N TYR A 3 -11.32 -12.36 8.12
CA TYR A 3 -10.65 -12.41 6.81
C TYR A 3 -9.18 -11.99 6.85
N LEU A 4 -8.71 -11.38 7.94
CA LEU A 4 -7.29 -11.16 8.24
C LEU A 4 -7.15 -10.89 9.76
N GLU A 5 -6.38 -11.69 10.50
CA GLU A 5 -6.18 -11.46 11.95
C GLU A 5 -5.35 -10.20 12.24
N ARG A 6 -4.44 -9.84 11.34
CA ARG A 6 -3.66 -8.59 11.39
C ARG A 6 -3.07 -8.29 10.01
N LEU A 7 -3.30 -7.10 9.49
CA LEU A 7 -2.60 -6.64 8.29
C LEU A 7 -1.10 -6.58 8.60
N PRO A 8 -0.25 -7.25 7.79
CA PRO A 8 1.18 -7.04 7.89
C PRO A 8 1.46 -5.56 7.66
N LYS A 9 2.45 -5.04 8.36
CA LYS A 9 2.98 -3.71 8.06
C LYS A 9 3.80 -3.79 6.78
N ASP A 10 3.91 -2.68 6.10
CA ASP A 10 4.84 -2.54 4.98
C ASP A 10 6.31 -2.71 5.46
N PRO A 11 7.28 -2.80 4.54
CA PRO A 11 8.70 -2.97 4.89
C PRO A 11 9.26 -1.89 5.82
N TRP A 12 8.58 -0.74 5.93
CA TRP A 12 8.96 0.40 6.77
C TRP A 12 8.15 0.50 8.07
N GLY A 13 7.35 -0.52 8.38
CA GLY A 13 6.62 -0.62 9.64
C GLY A 13 5.33 0.20 9.70
N ARG A 14 4.84 0.69 8.56
CA ARG A 14 3.61 1.47 8.41
C ARG A 14 2.45 0.60 7.94
N PRO A 15 1.19 0.99 8.24
CA PRO A 15 0.02 0.29 7.70
C PRO A 15 -0.10 0.56 6.19
N TYR A 16 -0.48 -0.48 5.44
CA TYR A 16 -0.89 -0.33 4.04
C TYR A 16 -2.12 0.57 3.94
N GLN A 17 -2.16 1.37 2.88
CA GLN A 17 -3.31 2.15 2.46
C GLN A 17 -4.27 1.26 1.68
N TYR A 18 -5.56 1.50 1.87
CA TYR A 18 -6.64 0.80 1.20
C TYR A 18 -7.63 1.82 0.64
N LEU A 19 -8.00 1.66 -0.63
CA LEU A 19 -9.00 2.49 -1.30
C LEU A 19 -10.05 1.61 -1.98
N ASN A 20 -11.34 1.94 -1.77
CA ASN A 20 -12.47 1.35 -2.51
C ASN A 20 -13.60 2.41 -2.63
N PRO A 21 -13.97 2.85 -3.84
CA PRO A 21 -13.43 2.42 -5.14
C PRO A 21 -11.99 2.88 -5.35
N GLY A 22 -11.16 2.03 -5.94
CA GLY A 22 -9.78 2.33 -6.29
C GLY A 22 -9.66 3.44 -7.35
N LEU A 23 -8.52 4.12 -7.37
CA LEU A 23 -8.07 5.03 -8.43
C LEU A 23 -7.43 4.27 -9.60
N LYS A 24 -6.77 3.15 -9.31
CA LYS A 24 -6.02 2.33 -10.29
C LYS A 24 -6.76 1.05 -10.68
N GLY A 25 -7.62 0.52 -9.80
CA GLY A 25 -8.51 -0.62 -10.07
C GLY A 25 -9.84 -0.52 -9.29
N GLU A 26 -10.53 -1.64 -9.12
CA GLU A 26 -11.73 -1.68 -8.26
C GLU A 26 -11.40 -1.43 -6.79
N VAL A 27 -10.24 -1.93 -6.35
CA VAL A 27 -9.68 -1.77 -5.02
C VAL A 27 -8.18 -1.54 -5.16
N ASP A 28 -7.67 -0.56 -4.42
CA ASP A 28 -6.25 -0.24 -4.39
C ASP A 28 -5.70 -0.54 -3.00
N VAL A 29 -4.63 -1.34 -2.94
CA VAL A 29 -3.85 -1.56 -1.71
C VAL A 29 -2.41 -1.14 -1.97
N TYR A 30 -1.88 -0.19 -1.21
CA TYR A 30 -0.56 0.37 -1.49
C TYR A 30 0.19 0.90 -0.28
N SER A 31 1.51 1.10 -0.42
CA SER A 31 2.40 1.70 0.56
C SER A 31 3.18 2.85 -0.10
N PHE A 32 3.42 3.93 0.65
CA PHE A 32 4.11 5.15 0.22
C PHE A 32 5.65 5.05 0.30
N GLY A 33 6.22 3.85 0.15
CA GLY A 33 7.68 3.71 0.25
C GLY A 33 8.27 4.06 1.64
N ALA A 34 9.59 4.29 1.66
CA ALA A 34 10.33 4.63 2.87
C ALA A 34 10.03 6.03 3.42
N ASP A 35 9.75 7.00 2.56
CA ASP A 35 9.49 8.39 2.94
C ASP A 35 8.07 8.59 3.53
N GLY A 36 7.12 7.74 3.15
CA GLY A 36 5.75 7.79 3.65
C GLY A 36 4.91 8.87 2.97
N GLN A 37 5.34 9.31 1.79
CA GLN A 37 4.66 10.33 1.00
C GLN A 37 4.28 9.78 -0.38
N PRO A 38 3.21 10.30 -1.00
CA PRO A 38 2.87 9.95 -2.37
C PRO A 38 4.02 10.29 -3.33
N GLY A 39 4.35 9.35 -4.20
CA GLY A 39 5.36 9.49 -5.24
C GLY A 39 6.68 8.80 -4.87
N GLY A 40 7.77 9.57 -4.86
CA GLY A 40 9.10 9.06 -4.58
C GLY A 40 9.74 8.27 -5.72
N SER A 41 10.95 7.76 -5.47
CA SER A 41 11.70 6.94 -6.43
C SER A 41 12.55 5.90 -5.68
N ALA A 42 12.88 4.81 -6.36
CA ALA A 42 13.62 3.69 -5.76
C ALA A 42 12.93 3.17 -4.48
N ILE A 43 13.54 3.36 -3.30
CA ILE A 43 12.99 2.88 -2.02
C ILE A 43 11.83 3.74 -1.50
N ASP A 44 11.71 4.96 -2.01
CA ASP A 44 10.63 5.89 -1.67
C ASP A 44 9.45 5.76 -2.62
N ALA A 45 9.55 4.92 -3.66
CA ALA A 45 8.48 4.77 -4.63
C ALA A 45 7.23 4.15 -4.00
N ASP A 46 6.06 4.67 -4.38
CA ASP A 46 4.78 4.04 -4.10
C ASP A 46 4.74 2.59 -4.64
N VAL A 47 4.36 1.65 -3.78
CA VAL A 47 4.21 0.23 -4.14
C VAL A 47 2.77 -0.17 -3.94
N GLY A 48 2.05 -0.47 -5.03
CA GLY A 48 0.64 -0.83 -5.01
C GLY A 48 0.30 -2.17 -5.65
N SER A 49 -0.88 -2.70 -5.31
CA SER A 49 -1.41 -3.96 -5.84
C SER A 49 -1.63 -3.98 -7.36
N TRP A 50 -1.63 -2.80 -8.00
CA TRP A 50 -1.82 -2.64 -9.44
C TRP A 50 -0.52 -2.82 -10.24
N ASP A 51 0.65 -2.84 -9.60
CA ASP A 51 1.95 -3.04 -10.25
C ASP A 51 2.43 -4.51 -10.19
N LEU A 52 1.53 -5.43 -9.82
CA LEU A 52 1.75 -6.89 -9.74
C LEU A 52 1.41 -7.62 -11.03
#